data_AF-A0A5E4R0M6-F1
#
_entry.id   AF-A0A5E4R0M6-F1
#
_cell.length_a   1.000
_cell.length_b   1.000
_cell.length_c   1.000
_cell.angle_alpha   90.00
_cell.angle_beta   90.00
_cell.angle_gamma   90.00
#
_symmetry.space_group_name_H-M   'P 1'
#
loop_
_entity.id
_entity.type
_entity.pdbx_description
1 polymer ?
#
loop_
_entity_poly.entity_id
_entity_poly.type
_entity_poly.pdbx_seq_one_letter_code
_entity_poly.pdbx_strand_id
1 'polypeptide(L)'
;MQDRYWTLETGGGIQASGDNKSSNALFELVWGEAAGWLSFRANNGKYVTTKRSGHLYANSDVPDDNCKYYFYLINRPILVLKCEQGFVGPKGVKMECNKANYETIQVVRGPKGTVYFKGSNGKYWEADGEAVTCDAEAPQGFQLQLREPTRLAIRAADGRYLAAAKNGNFRLASADLASATLWEY
;
A
#
# COMPACT_ATOMS: atom_id res chain seq x y z
N MET A 1 6.54 23.87 -2.74
CA MET A 1 6.25 22.65 -3.51
C MET A 1 5.60 23.12 -4.80
N GLN A 2 6.14 22.79 -5.97
CA GLN A 2 5.49 23.15 -7.24
C GLN A 2 4.33 22.16 -7.44
N ASP A 3 3.11 22.68 -7.59
CA ASP A 3 1.90 21.87 -7.83
C ASP A 3 1.88 21.42 -9.30
N ARG A 4 2.77 20.48 -9.62
CA ARG A 4 3.03 19.99 -10.97
C ARG A 4 2.99 18.47 -10.98
N TYR A 5 2.45 17.92 -12.05
CA TYR A 5 2.43 16.48 -12.30
C TYR A 5 3.78 16.01 -12.83
N TRP A 6 4.14 14.78 -12.47
CA TRP A 6 5.18 14.05 -13.19
C TRP A 6 4.71 13.78 -14.62
N THR A 7 5.58 14.00 -15.59
CA THR A 7 5.33 13.77 -17.01
C THR A 7 6.48 13.00 -17.62
N LEU A 8 6.14 12.03 -18.48
CA LEU A 8 7.08 11.46 -19.43
C LEU A 8 7.40 12.48 -20.53
N GLU A 9 8.67 12.82 -20.66
CA GLU A 9 9.18 13.74 -21.67
C GLU A 9 9.77 13.02 -22.88
N THR A 10 9.96 13.79 -23.95
CA THR A 10 10.67 13.31 -25.15
C THR A 10 12.07 12.80 -24.76
N GLY A 11 12.43 11.60 -25.21
CA GLY A 11 13.67 10.93 -24.81
C GLY A 11 13.56 10.09 -23.51
N GLY A 12 12.37 10.03 -22.90
CA GLY A 12 12.05 9.09 -21.83
C GLY A 12 12.34 9.59 -20.42
N GLY A 13 12.77 10.85 -20.24
CA GLY A 13 12.98 11.42 -18.91
C GLY A 13 11.66 11.69 -18.18
N ILE A 14 11.66 11.58 -16.85
CA ILE A 14 10.50 11.98 -16.02
C ILE A 14 10.77 13.34 -15.40
N GLN A 15 9.88 14.31 -15.62
CA GLN A 15 10.00 15.68 -15.11
C GLN A 15 8.74 16.08 -14.34
N ALA A 16 8.85 17.04 -13.42
CA ALA A 16 7.71 17.62 -12.70
C ALA A 16 7.26 18.94 -13.34
N SER A 17 6.92 18.91 -14.63
CA SER A 17 6.61 20.09 -15.46
C SER A 17 5.13 20.21 -15.82
N GLY A 18 4.33 19.14 -15.68
CA GLY A 18 2.94 19.11 -16.15
C GLY A 18 1.99 20.00 -15.33
N ASP A 19 1.31 20.93 -15.98
CA ASP A 19 0.24 21.76 -15.37
C ASP A 19 -1.08 21.00 -15.20
N ASN A 20 -1.33 20.01 -16.05
CA ASN A 20 -2.61 19.29 -16.13
C ASN A 20 -2.38 17.78 -16.24
N LYS A 21 -3.40 17.02 -15.87
CA LYS A 21 -3.44 15.57 -16.15
C LYS A 21 -3.37 15.36 -17.66
N SER A 22 -2.50 14.44 -18.08
CA SER A 22 -2.32 14.03 -19.48
C SER A 22 -1.94 12.56 -19.53
N SER A 23 -1.96 11.95 -20.72
CA SER A 23 -1.48 10.57 -20.89
C SER A 23 -0.03 10.39 -20.45
N ASN A 24 0.82 11.40 -20.65
CA ASN A 24 2.22 11.39 -20.21
C ASN A 24 2.37 11.50 -18.69
N ALA A 25 1.32 11.91 -17.97
CA ALA A 25 1.29 11.98 -16.51
C ALA A 25 0.67 10.73 -15.85
N LEU A 26 0.28 9.74 -16.65
CA LEU A 26 -0.24 8.47 -16.15
C LEU A 26 0.89 7.47 -15.97
N PHE A 27 0.95 6.89 -14.78
CA PHE A 27 1.86 5.81 -14.43
C PHE A 27 1.06 4.68 -13.80
N GLU A 28 1.38 3.46 -14.18
CA GLU A 28 0.86 2.28 -13.53
C GLU A 28 1.80 1.86 -12.41
N LEU A 29 1.23 1.56 -11.24
CA LEU A 29 1.95 0.96 -10.12
C LEU A 29 1.95 -0.56 -10.28
N VAL A 30 3.11 -1.11 -10.63
CA VAL A 30 3.34 -2.55 -10.73
C VAL A 30 3.93 -3.03 -9.42
N TRP A 31 3.10 -3.68 -8.60
CA TRP A 31 3.50 -4.19 -7.29
C TRP A 31 4.31 -5.49 -7.43
N GLY A 32 5.46 -5.57 -6.76
CA GLY A 32 6.30 -6.76 -6.78
C GLY A 32 5.65 -7.96 -6.06
N GLU A 33 5.89 -9.17 -6.58
CA GLU A 33 5.28 -10.39 -6.03
C GLU A 33 5.85 -10.78 -4.65
N ALA A 34 7.12 -10.49 -4.35
CA ALA A 34 7.81 -11.10 -3.19
C ALA A 34 8.62 -10.14 -2.29
N ALA A 35 8.50 -8.83 -2.45
CA ALA A 35 9.09 -7.88 -1.50
C ALA A 35 8.37 -6.54 -1.66
N GLY A 36 8.34 -5.71 -0.61
CA GLY A 36 7.53 -4.47 -0.51
C GLY A 36 7.92 -3.33 -1.44
N TRP A 37 8.51 -3.67 -2.58
CA TRP A 37 8.80 -2.76 -3.66
C TRP A 37 7.68 -2.77 -4.70
N LEU A 38 7.65 -1.68 -5.47
CA LEU A 38 6.87 -1.53 -6.68
C LEU A 38 7.75 -0.92 -7.77
N SER A 39 7.28 -0.99 -9.00
CA SER A 39 7.83 -0.26 -10.13
C SER A 39 6.76 0.63 -10.75
N PHE A 40 7.17 1.73 -11.37
CA PHE A 40 6.29 2.57 -12.17
C PHE A 40 6.44 2.17 -13.63
N ARG A 41 5.34 1.94 -14.33
CA ARG A 41 5.31 1.79 -15.79
C ARG A 41 4.68 3.03 -16.41
N ALA A 42 5.42 3.72 -17.28
CA ALA A 42 4.92 4.91 -17.97
C ALA A 42 4.08 4.53 -19.20
N ASN A 43 3.41 5.52 -19.80
CA ASN A 43 2.54 5.32 -20.96
C ASN A 43 3.28 4.87 -22.25
N ASN A 44 4.61 4.96 -22.30
CA ASN A 44 5.43 4.37 -23.37
C ASN A 44 5.68 2.86 -23.19
N GLY A 45 5.07 2.25 -22.18
CA GLY A 45 5.19 0.82 -21.86
C GLY A 45 6.46 0.44 -21.10
N LYS A 46 7.38 1.38 -20.86
CA LYS A 46 8.65 1.13 -20.17
C LYS A 46 8.54 1.39 -18.66
N TYR A 47 9.35 0.66 -17.90
CA TYR A 47 9.54 0.89 -16.47
C TYR A 47 10.47 2.08 -16.22
N VAL A 48 10.12 2.85 -15.19
CA VAL A 48 10.93 3.98 -14.69
C VAL A 48 12.12 3.43 -13.93
N THR A 49 13.32 3.80 -14.38
CA THR A 49 14.61 3.49 -13.75
C THR A 49 15.18 4.73 -13.06
N THR A 50 15.94 4.50 -12.00
CA THR A 50 16.78 5.54 -11.37
C THR A 50 18.21 5.42 -11.91
N LYS A 51 18.67 6.41 -12.67
CA LYS A 51 20.08 6.45 -13.13
C LYS A 51 21.02 6.67 -11.94
N ARG A 52 22.31 6.36 -12.09
CA ARG A 52 23.35 6.66 -11.08
C ARG A 52 23.36 8.14 -10.64
N SER A 53 22.97 9.05 -11.54
CA SER A 53 22.81 10.48 -11.26
C SER A 53 21.57 10.85 -10.43
N GLY A 54 20.70 9.91 -10.09
CA GLY A 54 19.41 10.14 -9.40
C GLY A 54 18.23 10.47 -10.33
N HIS A 55 18.48 10.90 -11.57
CA HIS A 55 17.43 11.17 -12.55
C HIS A 55 16.58 9.92 -12.88
N LEU A 56 15.29 10.16 -13.11
CA LEU A 56 14.30 9.14 -13.45
C LEU A 56 14.07 9.07 -14.97
N TYR A 57 14.06 7.85 -15.54
CA TYR A 57 13.84 7.61 -16.97
C TYR A 57 12.96 6.38 -17.20
N ALA A 58 11.93 6.47 -18.04
CA ALA A 58 11.14 5.32 -18.49
C ALA A 58 11.79 4.68 -19.73
N ASN A 59 12.78 3.83 -19.50
CA ASN A 59 13.60 3.22 -20.57
C ASN A 59 13.84 1.72 -20.41
N SER A 60 13.34 1.08 -19.34
CA SER A 60 13.52 -0.36 -19.15
C SER A 60 12.31 -1.15 -19.63
N ASP A 61 12.53 -2.25 -20.34
CA ASP A 61 11.48 -3.18 -20.75
C ASP A 61 11.06 -4.14 -19.64
N VAL A 62 11.96 -4.40 -18.69
CA VAL A 62 11.77 -5.32 -17.57
C VAL A 62 12.16 -4.63 -16.26
N PRO A 63 11.46 -4.89 -15.16
CA PRO A 63 11.81 -4.28 -13.88
C PRO A 63 13.12 -4.88 -13.36
N ASP A 64 14.18 -4.06 -13.32
CA ASP A 64 15.46 -4.38 -12.70
C ASP A 64 15.55 -3.76 -11.28
N ASP A 65 16.70 -3.88 -10.62
CA ASP A 65 16.90 -3.29 -9.29
C ASP A 65 16.78 -1.76 -9.28
N ASN A 66 17.09 -1.08 -10.39
CA ASN A 66 16.96 0.37 -10.51
C ASN A 66 15.51 0.82 -10.72
N CYS A 67 14.60 -0.11 -11.02
CA CYS A 67 13.15 0.10 -11.11
C CYS A 67 12.43 -0.14 -9.77
N LYS A 68 13.12 -0.55 -8.71
CA LYS A 68 12.49 -0.90 -7.42
C LYS A 68 12.37 0.32 -6.52
N TYR A 69 11.14 0.66 -6.17
CA TYR A 69 10.79 1.74 -5.27
C TYR A 69 10.01 1.22 -4.07
N TYR A 70 10.13 1.90 -2.93
CA TYR A 70 9.42 1.55 -1.70
C TYR A 70 8.39 2.63 -1.38
N PHE A 71 7.13 2.22 -1.24
CA PHE A 71 6.03 3.14 -0.97
C PHE A 71 5.81 3.32 0.53
N TYR A 72 5.59 4.57 0.95
CA TYR A 72 5.14 4.92 2.30
C TYR A 72 4.10 6.04 2.22
N LEU A 73 2.97 5.86 2.90
CA LEU A 73 1.92 6.87 2.99
C LEU A 73 2.19 7.84 4.15
N ILE A 74 3.06 8.82 3.92
CA ILE A 74 3.59 9.70 4.99
C ILE A 74 2.57 10.69 5.57
N ASN A 75 1.51 11.02 4.81
CA ASN A 75 0.44 11.93 5.23
C ASN A 75 -0.69 11.20 5.98
N ARG A 76 -0.47 9.94 6.37
CA ARG A 76 -1.37 9.14 7.21
C ARG A 76 -0.56 8.36 8.28
N PRO A 77 0.06 9.06 9.25
CA PRO A 77 0.69 8.39 10.40
C PRO A 77 -0.35 7.71 11.32
N ILE A 78 -1.61 8.11 11.22
CA ILE A 78 -2.77 7.51 11.85
C ILE A 78 -3.77 7.19 10.74
N LEU A 79 -4.20 5.93 10.67
CA LEU A 79 -5.18 5.43 9.72
C LEU A 79 -6.51 5.13 10.41
N VAL A 80 -7.57 5.25 9.62
CA VAL A 80 -8.88 4.66 9.89
C VAL A 80 -9.18 3.78 8.70
N LEU A 81 -9.55 2.52 8.92
CA LEU A 81 -9.88 1.60 7.83
C LEU A 81 -11.37 1.29 7.84
N LYS A 82 -11.98 1.35 6.66
CA LYS A 82 -13.40 1.01 6.47
C LYS A 82 -13.58 0.10 5.26
N CYS A 83 -14.49 -0.86 5.40
CA CYS A 83 -15.01 -1.66 4.29
C CYS A 83 -16.54 -1.53 4.24
N GLU A 84 -17.18 -2.30 3.36
CA GLU A 84 -18.64 -2.25 3.18
C GLU A 84 -19.43 -2.65 4.43
N GLN A 85 -18.83 -3.45 5.33
CA GLN A 85 -19.49 -3.91 6.56
C GLN A 85 -19.36 -2.91 7.72
N GLY A 86 -18.46 -1.93 7.63
CA GLY A 86 -18.18 -0.97 8.69
C GLY A 86 -16.71 -0.65 8.85
N PHE A 87 -16.36 -0.08 10.01
CA PHE A 87 -14.98 0.24 10.38
C PHE A 87 -14.24 -0.96 10.97
N VAL A 88 -12.92 -0.94 10.81
CA VAL A 88 -12.02 -1.84 11.53
C VAL A 88 -11.85 -1.34 12.97
N GLY A 89 -12.01 -2.22 13.94
CA GLY A 89 -11.80 -1.90 15.36
C GLY A 89 -11.80 -3.15 16.26
N PRO A 90 -11.45 -2.97 17.54
CA PRO A 90 -11.26 -4.09 18.46
C PRO A 90 -12.57 -4.71 18.96
N LYS A 91 -12.47 -5.98 19.32
CA LYS A 91 -13.41 -6.78 20.12
C LYS A 91 -12.58 -7.64 21.08
N GLY A 92 -12.25 -7.05 22.23
CA GLY A 92 -11.20 -7.61 23.09
C GLY A 92 -9.84 -7.51 22.40
N VAL A 93 -9.12 -8.63 22.30
CA VAL A 93 -7.83 -8.69 21.59
C VAL A 93 -7.98 -8.87 20.08
N LYS A 94 -9.13 -9.40 19.61
CA LYS A 94 -9.40 -9.60 18.19
C LYS A 94 -9.85 -8.30 17.54
N MET A 95 -9.62 -8.18 16.25
CA MET A 95 -10.09 -7.09 15.42
C MET A 95 -11.26 -7.58 14.55
N GLU A 96 -12.26 -6.73 14.36
CA GLU A 96 -13.39 -6.95 13.46
C GLU A 96 -13.53 -5.76 12.51
N CYS A 97 -14.19 -5.97 11.37
CA CYS A 97 -14.38 -4.95 10.33
C CYS A 97 -15.85 -4.57 10.08
N ASN A 98 -16.70 -4.70 11.09
CA ASN A 98 -18.13 -4.33 11.04
C ASN A 98 -18.52 -3.34 12.16
N LYS A 99 -17.56 -2.56 12.66
CA LYS A 99 -17.80 -1.62 13.75
C LYS A 99 -18.54 -0.39 13.23
N ALA A 100 -19.48 0.13 14.02
CA ALA A 100 -20.19 1.37 13.71
C ALA A 100 -19.31 2.61 13.92
N ASN A 101 -18.41 2.57 14.91
CA ASN A 101 -17.48 3.64 15.23
C ASN A 101 -16.10 3.32 14.67
N TYR A 102 -15.40 4.35 14.21
CA TYR A 102 -14.02 4.22 13.79
C TYR A 102 -13.08 4.10 14.98
N GLU A 103 -11.97 3.39 14.77
CA GLU A 103 -10.82 3.39 15.65
C GLU A 103 -9.58 3.83 14.88
N THR A 104 -8.62 4.40 15.61
CA THR A 104 -7.37 4.87 15.04
C THR A 104 -6.30 3.78 15.10
N ILE A 105 -5.57 3.65 13.99
CA ILE A 105 -4.49 2.69 13.83
C ILE A 105 -3.22 3.50 13.59
N GLN A 106 -2.24 3.39 14.49
CA GLN A 106 -0.96 4.03 14.27
C GLN A 106 -0.17 3.25 13.22
N VAL A 107 0.33 3.94 12.20
CA VAL A 107 1.19 3.37 11.15
C VAL A 107 2.64 3.66 11.48
N VAL A 108 3.40 2.61 11.76
CA VAL A 108 4.83 2.68 12.03
C VAL A 108 5.60 2.28 10.78
N ARG A 109 6.56 3.13 10.38
CA ARG A 109 7.41 2.87 9.21
C ARG A 109 8.40 1.74 9.50
N GLY A 110 8.36 0.68 8.69
CA GLY A 110 9.35 -0.38 8.65
C GLY A 110 10.37 -0.20 7.52
N PRO A 111 11.28 -1.17 7.33
CA PRO A 111 12.24 -1.16 6.24
C PRO A 111 11.58 -1.56 4.91
N LYS A 112 12.16 -1.11 3.79
CA LYS A 112 11.83 -1.60 2.43
C LYS A 112 10.31 -1.65 2.10
N GLY A 113 9.59 -0.58 2.40
CA GLY A 113 8.16 -0.41 2.09
C GLY A 113 7.22 -1.11 3.07
N THR A 114 7.78 -1.77 4.08
CA THR A 114 7.00 -2.42 5.14
C THR A 114 6.44 -1.37 6.10
N VAL A 115 5.23 -1.60 6.59
CA VAL A 115 4.63 -0.86 7.70
C VAL A 115 4.20 -1.83 8.80
N TYR A 116 4.06 -1.31 10.00
CA TYR A 116 3.49 -2.02 11.14
C TYR A 116 2.28 -1.25 11.65
N PHE A 117 1.23 -1.96 12.03
CA PHE A 117 0.04 -1.37 12.62
C PHE A 117 0.09 -1.54 14.13
N LYS A 118 -0.19 -0.45 14.85
CA LYS A 118 -0.21 -0.42 16.31
C LYS A 118 -1.55 0.13 16.78
N GLY A 119 -2.21 -0.59 17.66
CA GLY A 119 -3.47 -0.16 18.26
C GLY A 119 -3.27 0.93 19.30
N SER A 120 -4.39 1.53 19.73
CA SER A 120 -4.44 2.52 20.81
C SER A 120 -3.91 1.99 22.16
N ASN A 121 -3.97 0.66 22.36
CA ASN A 121 -3.41 -0.05 23.51
C ASN A 121 -1.87 -0.18 23.48
N GLY A 122 -1.22 0.32 22.42
CA GLY A 122 0.22 0.26 22.27
C GLY A 122 0.76 -1.12 21.86
N LYS A 123 -0.10 -2.05 21.45
CA LYS A 123 0.27 -3.38 20.92
C LYS A 123 0.21 -3.40 19.39
N TYR A 124 0.98 -4.30 18.79
CA TYR A 124 1.00 -4.47 17.35
C TYR A 124 -0.12 -5.38 16.87
N TRP A 125 -0.50 -5.17 15.61
CA TRP A 125 -1.32 -6.12 14.90
C TRP A 125 -0.53 -7.37 14.57
N GLU A 126 -1.18 -8.51 14.77
CA GLU A 126 -0.79 -9.80 14.23
C GLU A 126 -1.98 -10.37 13.44
N ALA A 127 -1.70 -11.03 12.33
CA ALA A 127 -2.67 -11.53 11.38
C ALA A 127 -2.25 -12.92 10.92
N ASP A 128 -3.18 -13.85 11.02
CA ASP A 128 -3.06 -15.22 10.51
C ASP A 128 -4.24 -15.56 9.57
N GLY A 129 -4.42 -16.84 9.25
CA GLY A 129 -5.51 -17.28 8.37
C GLY A 129 -6.91 -17.23 8.99
N GLU A 130 -7.00 -17.10 10.31
CA GLU A 130 -8.25 -17.15 11.08
C GLU A 130 -8.71 -15.78 11.53
N ALA A 131 -7.79 -14.92 12.01
CA ALA A 131 -8.11 -13.63 12.58
C ALA A 131 -6.95 -12.62 12.49
N VAL A 132 -7.29 -11.36 12.75
CA VAL A 132 -6.33 -10.31 13.12
C VAL A 132 -6.51 -10.00 14.61
N THR A 133 -5.42 -9.94 15.36
CA THR A 133 -5.37 -9.53 16.77
C THR A 133 -4.53 -8.28 16.96
N CYS A 134 -4.66 -7.63 18.11
CA CYS A 134 -3.93 -6.43 18.48
C CYS A 134 -3.39 -6.53 19.91
N ASP A 135 -2.59 -7.56 20.18
CA ASP A 135 -2.00 -7.87 21.48
C ASP A 135 -0.50 -8.24 21.40
N ALA A 136 0.09 -8.21 20.20
CA ALA A 136 1.48 -8.56 20.00
C ALA A 136 2.46 -7.49 20.52
N GLU A 137 3.57 -7.94 21.11
CA GLU A 137 4.71 -7.07 21.49
C GLU A 137 5.65 -6.82 20.31
N ALA A 138 5.79 -7.80 19.42
CA ALA A 138 6.62 -7.72 18.23
C ALA A 138 5.77 -7.32 17.00
N PRO A 139 6.31 -6.50 16.09
CA PRO A 139 5.57 -6.07 14.92
C PRO A 139 5.56 -7.14 13.81
N GLN A 140 4.39 -7.44 13.25
CA GLN A 140 4.26 -8.12 11.96
C GLN A 140 4.25 -7.10 10.81
N GLY A 141 4.99 -7.41 9.75
CA GLY A 141 5.11 -6.56 8.57
C GLY A 141 3.92 -6.65 7.62
N PHE A 142 3.45 -5.48 7.16
CA PHE A 142 2.43 -5.32 6.13
C PHE A 142 2.90 -4.37 5.02
N GLN A 143 2.23 -4.41 3.88
CA GLN A 143 2.44 -3.51 2.75
C GLN A 143 1.11 -2.84 2.39
N LEU A 144 1.15 -1.51 2.25
CA LEU A 144 0.03 -0.73 1.74
C LEU A 144 0.12 -0.65 0.21
N GLN A 145 -0.87 -1.20 -0.49
CA GLN A 145 -0.93 -1.19 -1.94
C GLN A 145 -2.05 -0.28 -2.41
N LEU A 146 -1.72 0.90 -2.95
CA LEU A 146 -2.71 1.80 -3.56
C LEU A 146 -3.39 1.13 -4.75
N ARG A 147 -4.72 1.16 -4.80
CA ARG A 147 -5.53 0.53 -5.85
C ARG A 147 -6.50 1.51 -6.49
N GLU A 148 -7.29 2.19 -5.67
CA GLU A 148 -8.27 3.20 -6.09
C GLU A 148 -7.93 4.54 -5.44
N PRO A 149 -8.50 5.67 -5.90
CA PRO A 149 -8.18 7.00 -5.38
C PRO A 149 -8.26 7.13 -3.85
N THR A 150 -9.18 6.39 -3.23
CA THR A 150 -9.41 6.38 -1.77
C THR A 150 -9.33 4.99 -1.16
N ARG A 151 -8.88 3.97 -1.92
CA ARG A 151 -8.81 2.59 -1.40
C ARG A 151 -7.48 1.91 -1.64
N LEU A 152 -7.06 1.15 -0.64
CA LEU A 152 -5.84 0.36 -0.66
C LEU A 152 -6.12 -1.11 -0.33
N ALA A 153 -5.27 -2.00 -0.84
CA ALA A 153 -5.17 -3.36 -0.36
C ALA A 153 -4.04 -3.44 0.68
N ILE A 154 -4.18 -4.32 1.67
CA ILE A 154 -3.14 -4.55 2.68
C ILE A 154 -2.65 -5.98 2.56
N ARG A 155 -1.36 -6.14 2.28
CA ARG A 155 -0.71 -7.44 2.11
C ARG A 155 0.20 -7.73 3.30
N ALA A 156 0.06 -8.90 3.92
CA ALA A 156 0.96 -9.36 4.97
C ALA A 156 2.29 -9.84 4.39
N ALA A 157 3.29 -9.99 5.26
CA ALA A 157 4.63 -10.46 4.90
C ALA A 157 4.65 -11.85 4.24
N ASP A 158 3.68 -12.70 4.54
CA ASP A 158 3.52 -14.03 3.93
C ASP A 158 2.87 -14.01 2.53
N GLY A 159 2.56 -12.81 2.03
CA GLY A 159 1.99 -12.59 0.71
C GLY A 159 0.47 -12.61 0.65
N ARG A 160 -0.24 -12.98 1.72
CA ARG A 160 -1.71 -12.98 1.78
C ARG A 160 -2.27 -11.58 2.01
N TYR A 161 -3.51 -11.37 1.59
CA TYR A 161 -4.21 -10.09 1.76
C TYR A 161 -5.18 -10.09 2.93
N LEU A 162 -5.27 -8.96 3.63
CA LEU A 162 -6.31 -8.73 4.62
C LEU A 162 -7.67 -8.60 3.95
N ALA A 163 -8.67 -9.31 4.48
CA ALA A 163 -10.01 -9.36 3.94
C ALA A 163 -11.08 -9.34 5.03
N ALA A 164 -12.20 -8.71 4.69
CA ALA A 164 -13.46 -8.81 5.39
C ALA A 164 -14.16 -10.11 4.98
N ALA A 165 -14.43 -10.99 5.94
CA ALA A 165 -15.21 -12.20 5.78
C ALA A 165 -16.61 -12.04 6.41
N LYS A 166 -17.38 -13.13 6.48
CA LYS A 166 -18.75 -13.10 7.02
C LYS A 166 -18.79 -12.54 8.44
N ASN A 167 -19.84 -11.78 8.74
CA ASN A 167 -20.13 -11.22 10.08
C ASN A 167 -18.99 -10.35 10.65
N GLY A 168 -18.30 -9.58 9.80
CA GLY A 168 -17.22 -8.70 10.23
C GLY A 168 -15.91 -9.40 10.61
N ASN A 169 -15.78 -10.70 10.33
CA ASN A 169 -14.54 -11.41 10.60
C ASN A 169 -13.41 -10.82 9.76
N PHE A 170 -12.34 -10.39 10.40
CA PHE A 170 -11.19 -9.74 9.78
C PHE A 170 -9.98 -10.66 9.87
N ARG A 171 -9.43 -11.08 8.72
CA ARG A 171 -8.42 -12.15 8.62
C ARG A 171 -7.59 -12.06 7.34
N LEU A 172 -6.57 -12.89 7.21
CA LEU A 172 -5.90 -13.11 5.93
C LEU A 172 -6.72 -14.05 5.02
N ALA A 173 -6.86 -13.67 3.76
CA ALA A 173 -7.42 -14.47 2.70
C ALA A 173 -6.29 -15.19 1.92
N SER A 174 -6.28 -15.09 0.58
CA SER A 174 -5.26 -15.69 -0.27
C SER A 174 -4.21 -14.67 -0.70
N ALA A 175 -3.20 -15.13 -1.44
CA ALA A 175 -2.22 -14.26 -2.10
C ALA A 175 -2.75 -13.60 -3.38
N ASP A 176 -3.97 -13.96 -3.83
CA ASP A 176 -4.64 -13.31 -4.95
C ASP A 176 -5.28 -11.99 -4.49
N LEU A 177 -4.99 -10.91 -5.21
CA LEU A 177 -5.58 -9.59 -5.00
C LEU A 177 -7.11 -9.63 -5.11
N ALA A 178 -7.68 -10.51 -5.92
CA ALA A 178 -9.13 -10.68 -6.03
C ALA A 178 -9.79 -11.11 -4.71
N SER A 179 -9.02 -11.70 -3.80
CA SER A 179 -9.48 -12.07 -2.45
C SER A 179 -9.34 -10.96 -1.41
N ALA A 180 -8.62 -9.88 -1.76
CA ALA A 180 -8.38 -8.76 -0.86
C ALA A 180 -9.64 -7.91 -0.69
N THR A 181 -9.83 -7.37 0.51
CA THR A 181 -10.73 -6.23 0.67
C THR A 181 -9.98 -4.95 0.36
N LEU A 182 -10.60 -4.06 -0.42
CA LEU A 182 -10.10 -2.70 -0.64
C LEU A 182 -10.63 -1.80 0.46
N TRP A 183 -9.72 -1.31 1.30
CA TRP A 183 -10.02 -0.52 2.49
C TRP A 183 -10.00 0.97 2.16
N GLU A 184 -11.06 1.68 2.50
CA GLU A 184 -11.08 3.15 2.53
C GLU A 184 -10.22 3.66 3.68
N TYR A 185 -9.42 4.71 3.45
CA TYR A 185 -8.34 5.17 4.35
C TYR A 185 -8.13 6.69 4.45
#